data_AF-A0A5P0YU24-F1
#
_entry.id   AF-A0A5P0YU24-F1
#
_cell.length_a   1.000
_cell.length_b   1.000
_cell.length_c   1.000
_cell.angle_alpha   90.00
_cell.angle_beta   90.00
_cell.angle_gamma   90.00
#
_symmetry.space_group_name_H-M   'P 1'
#
loop_
_entity.id
_entity.type
_entity.pdbx_description
1 polymer ?
#
loop_
_entity_poly.entity_id
_entity_poly.type
_entity_poly.pdbx_seq_one_letter_code
_entity_poly.pdbx_strand_id
1 'polypeptide(L)'
;MSGQILVNFQTIQQAATDVRTTAGNIKSQLDDLESGVKRIAQSWEGSAKEGYQTRQQEWDKRAASLHATLLAISKALDTAAQNYESTEQKNAGIWN
;
A
#
# COMPACT_ATOMS: atom_id res chain seq x y z
N MET A 1 -18.01 -24.39 -18.84
CA MET A 1 -17.81 -23.80 -17.49
C MET A 1 -16.33 -23.61 -17.15
N SER A 2 -15.42 -24.51 -17.55
CA SER A 2 -13.96 -24.39 -17.32
C SER A 2 -13.31 -23.09 -17.82
N GLY A 3 -13.74 -22.54 -18.95
CA GLY A 3 -13.17 -21.30 -19.50
C GLY A 3 -13.46 -20.05 -18.66
N GLN A 4 -14.59 -20.00 -17.94
CA GLN A 4 -14.96 -18.85 -17.11
C GLN A 4 -14.17 -18.82 -15.80
N ILE A 5 -13.83 -20.01 -15.27
CA ILE A 5 -12.96 -20.21 -14.11
C ILE A 5 -11.53 -19.74 -14.42
N LEU A 6 -10.98 -20.15 -15.57
CA LEU A 6 -9.63 -19.73 -16.00
C LEU A 6 -9.51 -18.21 -16.16
N VAL A 7 -10.51 -17.55 -16.75
CA VAL A 7 -10.56 -16.09 -16.92
C VAL A 7 -10.60 -15.38 -15.56
N ASN A 8 -11.42 -15.87 -14.62
CA ASN A 8 -11.49 -15.31 -13.27
C ASN A 8 -10.17 -15.43 -12.53
N PHE A 9 -9.49 -16.59 -12.64
CA PHE A 9 -8.19 -16.81 -12.01
C PHE A 9 -7.11 -15.84 -12.52
N GLN A 10 -6.96 -15.70 -13.84
CA GLN A 10 -6.00 -14.73 -14.42
C GLN A 10 -6.31 -13.30 -13.99
N THR A 11 -7.59 -12.92 -13.96
CA THR A 11 -8.01 -11.57 -13.57
C THR A 11 -7.63 -11.26 -12.12
N ILE A 12 -7.77 -12.22 -11.21
CA ILE A 12 -7.44 -12.06 -9.79
C ILE A 12 -5.92 -12.01 -9.57
N GLN A 13 -5.17 -12.86 -10.28
CA GLN A 13 -3.71 -12.85 -10.19
C GLN A 13 -3.11 -11.54 -10.73
N GLN A 14 -3.71 -10.99 -11.79
CA GLN A 14 -3.37 -9.65 -12.28
C GLN A 14 -3.71 -8.58 -11.24
N ALA A 15 -4.93 -8.60 -10.68
CA ALA A 15 -5.34 -7.65 -9.65
C ALA A 15 -4.39 -7.67 -8.43
N ALA A 16 -3.98 -8.85 -7.96
CA ALA A 16 -3.01 -8.96 -6.86
C ALA A 16 -1.64 -8.36 -7.21
N THR A 17 -1.20 -8.52 -8.45
CA THR A 17 0.06 -7.94 -8.96
C THR A 17 -0.02 -6.42 -9.06
N ASP A 18 -1.13 -5.90 -9.60
CA ASP A 18 -1.37 -4.46 -9.74
C ASP A 18 -1.41 -3.77 -8.38
N VAL A 19 -2.00 -4.45 -7.38
CA VAL A 19 -2.02 -3.97 -6.00
C VAL A 19 -0.62 -3.91 -5.40
N ARG A 20 0.17 -4.99 -5.52
CA ARG A 20 1.53 -5.01 -4.98
C ARG A 20 2.39 -3.90 -5.59
N THR A 21 2.22 -3.69 -6.89
CA THR A 21 2.88 -2.61 -7.63
C THR A 21 2.44 -1.25 -7.11
N THR A 22 1.13 -1.04 -6.96
CA THR A 22 0.56 0.21 -6.44
C THR A 22 1.05 0.49 -5.02
N ALA A 23 1.08 -0.51 -4.14
CA ALA A 23 1.60 -0.38 -2.78
C ALA A 23 3.09 0.02 -2.77
N GLY A 24 3.90 -0.60 -3.64
CA GLY A 24 5.31 -0.22 -3.83
C GLY A 24 5.48 1.22 -4.31
N ASN A 25 4.68 1.64 -5.29
CA ASN A 25 4.71 3.01 -5.83
C ASN A 25 4.36 4.04 -4.76
N ILE A 26 3.32 3.79 -3.96
CA ILE A 26 2.93 4.74 -2.91
C ILE A 26 4.00 4.79 -1.82
N LYS A 27 4.62 3.65 -1.46
CA LYS A 27 5.77 3.65 -0.54
C LYS A 27 6.90 4.56 -1.06
N SER A 28 7.27 4.43 -2.34
CA SER A 28 8.30 5.28 -2.94
C SER A 28 7.93 6.76 -2.87
N GLN A 29 6.68 7.11 -3.18
CA GLN A 29 6.21 8.50 -3.10
C GLN A 29 6.28 9.05 -1.67
N LEU A 30 6.04 8.22 -0.64
CA LEU A 30 6.21 8.63 0.75
C LEU A 30 7.66 8.87 1.12
N ASP A 31 8.56 7.97 0.72
CA ASP A 31 10.00 8.09 1.00
C ASP A 31 10.58 9.37 0.34
N ASP A 32 10.15 9.68 -0.89
CA ASP A 32 10.53 10.90 -1.61
C ASP A 32 10.03 12.16 -0.90
N LEU A 33 8.78 12.12 -0.45
CA LEU A 33 8.13 13.22 0.22
C LEU A 33 8.77 13.49 1.60
N GLU A 34 9.07 12.43 2.37
CA GLU A 34 9.81 12.53 3.63
C GLU A 34 11.20 13.17 3.43
N SER A 35 11.91 12.73 2.39
CA SER A 35 13.22 13.26 2.04
C SER A 35 13.15 14.75 1.66
N GLY A 36 12.10 15.16 0.95
CA GLY A 36 11.84 16.56 0.61
C GLY A 36 11.64 17.44 1.85
N VAL A 37 10.82 16.97 2.81
CA VAL A 37 10.58 17.71 4.05
C VAL A 37 11.84 17.82 4.91
N LYS A 38 12.61 16.74 5.04
CA LYS A 38 13.91 16.77 5.75
C LYS A 38 14.90 17.75 5.11
N ARG A 39 14.87 17.91 3.79
CA ARG A 39 15.74 18.88 3.10
C ARG A 39 15.34 20.33 3.38
N ILE A 40 14.04 20.62 3.30
CA ILE A 40 13.51 21.98 3.57
C ILE A 40 13.77 22.37 5.03
N ALA A 41 13.59 21.41 5.94
CA ALA A 41 13.89 21.56 7.36
C ALA A 41 15.31 22.00 7.67
N GLN A 42 16.30 21.48 6.93
CA GLN A 42 17.71 21.85 7.13
C GLN A 42 18.00 23.31 6.78
N SER A 43 17.16 23.96 5.96
CA SER A 43 17.32 25.36 5.56
C SER A 43 16.75 26.37 6.56
N TRP A 44 16.03 25.92 7.59
CA TRP A 44 15.36 26.78 8.57
C TRP A 44 16.17 26.87 9.87
N GLU A 45 17.12 27.81 9.94
CA GLU A 45 17.90 28.12 11.16
C GLU A 45 17.37 29.37 11.89
N GLY A 46 17.46 29.39 13.23
CA GLY A 46 17.11 30.54 14.09
C GLY A 46 15.78 30.41 14.86
N SER A 47 15.12 31.52 15.19
CA SER A 47 13.89 31.60 16.00
C SER A 47 12.68 30.80 15.47
N ALA A 48 12.75 30.30 14.23
CA ALA A 48 11.78 29.39 13.63
C ALA A 48 11.86 27.93 14.15
N LYS A 49 12.88 27.60 14.95
CA LYS A 49 13.20 26.22 15.39
C LYS A 49 12.11 25.56 16.27
N GLU A 50 11.43 26.33 17.13
CA GLU A 50 10.34 25.81 17.98
C GLU A 50 9.08 25.48 17.18
N GLY A 51 8.69 26.37 16.25
CA GLY A 51 7.56 26.11 15.34
C GLY A 51 7.85 24.95 14.39
N TYR A 52 9.11 24.81 13.97
CA TYR A 52 9.55 23.72 13.10
C TYR A 52 9.48 22.35 13.77
N GLN A 53 9.94 22.19 15.01
CA GLN A 53 9.87 20.89 15.71
C GLN A 53 8.44 20.34 15.77
N THR A 54 7.46 21.22 16.01
CA THR A 54 6.04 20.84 15.99
C THR A 54 5.61 20.37 14.60
N ARG A 55 6.01 21.09 13.54
CA ARG A 55 5.66 20.71 12.15
C ARG A 55 6.38 19.44 11.69
N GLN A 56 7.61 19.22 12.13
CA GLN A 56 8.35 17.98 11.89
C GLN A 56 7.65 16.80 12.56
N GLN A 57 7.25 16.93 13.83
CA GLN A 57 6.53 15.85 14.51
C GLN A 57 5.17 15.57 13.85
N GLU A 58 4.46 16.61 13.41
CA GLU A 58 3.21 16.45 12.67
C GLU A 58 3.44 15.74 11.33
N TRP A 59 4.52 16.11 10.63
CA TRP A 59 4.96 15.45 9.41
C TRP A 59 5.23 13.95 9.63
N ASP A 60 6.11 13.63 10.57
CA ASP A 60 6.51 12.25 10.86
C ASP A 60 5.28 11.41 11.24
N LYS A 61 4.35 11.98 12.02
CA LYS A 61 3.09 11.31 12.38
C LYS A 61 2.20 11.06 11.16
N ARG A 62 2.05 12.03 10.27
CA ARG A 62 1.25 11.90 9.04
C ARG A 62 1.87 10.88 8.08
N ALA A 63 3.19 10.91 7.91
CA ALA A 63 3.94 9.96 7.09
C ALA A 63 3.78 8.53 7.63
N ALA A 64 3.96 8.34 8.94
CA ALA A 64 3.77 7.03 9.58
C ALA A 64 2.34 6.51 9.44
N SER A 65 1.33 7.37 9.62
CA SER A 65 -0.08 7.02 9.45
C SER A 65 -0.41 6.62 8.01
N LEU A 66 0.11 7.37 7.03
CA LEU A 66 -0.09 7.07 5.62
C LEU A 66 0.59 5.76 5.24
N HIS A 67 1.84 5.53 5.68
CA HIS A 67 2.53 4.25 5.50
C HIS A 67 1.75 3.07 6.11
N ALA A 68 1.25 3.21 7.34
CA ALA A 68 0.45 2.19 7.99
C ALA A 68 -0.86 1.88 7.23
N THR A 69 -1.52 2.92 6.71
CA THR A 69 -2.74 2.78 5.89
C THR A 69 -2.46 1.98 4.62
N LEU A 70 -1.32 2.23 3.96
CA LEU A 70 -0.94 1.51 2.74
C LEU A 70 -0.61 0.05 2.99
N LEU A 71 0.08 -0.25 4.10
CA LEU A 71 0.30 -1.62 4.52
C LEU A 71 -1.03 -2.34 4.81
N ALA A 72 -1.98 -1.66 5.43
CA ALA A 72 -3.31 -2.21 5.68
C ALA A 72 -4.06 -2.51 4.36
N ILE A 73 -4.00 -1.59 3.40
CA ILE A 73 -4.58 -1.78 2.06
C ILE A 73 -3.93 -2.97 1.34
N SER A 74 -2.60 -3.04 1.31
CA SER A 74 -1.86 -4.17 0.71
C SER A 74 -2.27 -5.50 1.33
N LYS A 75 -2.34 -5.56 2.67
CA LYS A 75 -2.73 -6.77 3.39
C LYS A 75 -4.18 -7.18 3.11
N ALA A 76 -5.10 -6.22 3.07
CA ALA A 76 -6.51 -6.50 2.76
C ALA A 76 -6.66 -7.11 1.36
N LEU A 77 -5.88 -6.64 0.40
CA LEU A 77 -5.92 -7.11 -0.97
C LEU A 77 -5.23 -8.48 -1.16
N ASP A 78 -4.11 -8.73 -0.49
CA ASP A 78 -3.53 -10.08 -0.42
C ASP A 78 -4.53 -11.08 0.19
N THR A 79 -5.25 -10.66 1.23
CA THR A 79 -6.29 -11.49 1.87
C THR A 79 -7.45 -11.75 0.91
N ALA A 80 -7.89 -10.74 0.15
CA ALA A 80 -8.93 -10.89 -0.84
C ALA A 80 -8.53 -11.88 -1.95
N ALA A 81 -7.29 -11.81 -2.43
CA ALA A 81 -6.75 -12.75 -3.42
C ALA A 81 -6.71 -14.19 -2.89
N GLN A 82 -6.21 -14.41 -1.67
CA GLN A 82 -6.17 -15.73 -1.02
C GLN A 82 -7.57 -16.32 -0.80
N ASN A 83 -8.51 -15.50 -0.33
CA ASN A 83 -9.89 -15.93 -0.13
C ASN A 83 -10.52 -16.39 -1.44
N TYR A 84 -10.30 -15.67 -2.52
CA TYR A 84 -10.80 -16.04 -3.84
C TYR A 84 -10.20 -17.34 -4.36
N GLU A 85 -8.88 -17.53 -4.23
CA GLU A 85 -8.21 -18.77 -4.60
C GLU A 85 -8.80 -19.98 -3.84
N SER A 86 -8.99 -19.83 -2.53
CA SER A 86 -9.58 -20.86 -1.67
C SER A 86 -11.03 -21.18 -2.05
N THR A 87 -11.84 -20.16 -2.33
CA THR A 87 -13.22 -20.33 -2.77
C THR A 87 -13.29 -21.01 -4.14
N GLU A 88 -12.41 -20.66 -5.07
CA GLU A 88 -12.39 -21.28 -6.39
C GLU A 88 -11.91 -22.73 -6.34
N GLN A 89 -10.89 -23.05 -5.54
CA GLN A 89 -10.46 -24.44 -5.31
C GLN A 89 -11.59 -25.29 -4.72
N LYS A 90 -12.34 -24.75 -3.75
CA LYS A 90 -13.52 -25.42 -3.19
C LYS A 90 -14.59 -25.66 -4.24
N ASN A 91 -14.90 -24.65 -5.05
CA ASN A 91 -15.90 -24.77 -6.10
C ASN A 91 -15.46 -25.77 -7.17
N ALA A 92 -14.22 -25.69 -7.66
CA ALA A 92 -13.67 -26.65 -8.62
C ALA A 92 -13.71 -28.10 -8.10
N GLY A 93 -13.51 -28.30 -6.79
CA GLY A 93 -13.64 -29.61 -6.14
C GLY A 93 -15.08 -30.13 -6.02
N ILE A 94 -16.09 -29.26 -6.12
CA ILE A 94 -17.52 -29.64 -6.10
C ILE A 94 -18.00 -30.12 -7.49
N TRP A 95 -17.36 -29.67 -8.57
CA TRP A 95 -17.74 -29.98 -9.95
C TRP A 95 -16.88 -31.08 -10.61
N ASN A 96 -16.11 -31.84 -9.82
CA ASN A 96 -15.42 -33.07 -10.23
C ASN A 96 -16.14 -34.32 -9.71
#